data_AF-A0A841T9M4-F1
#
_entry.id   AF-A0A841T9M4-F1
#
_cell.length_a   1.000
_cell.length_b   1.000
_cell.length_c   1.000
_cell.angle_alpha   90.00
_cell.angle_beta   90.00
_cell.angle_gamma   90.00
#
_symmetry.space_group_name_H-M   'P 1'
#
loop_
_entity.id
_entity.type
_entity.pdbx_description
1 polymer ?
#
loop_
_entity_poly.entity_id
_entity_poly.type
_entity_poly.pdbx_seq_one_letter_code
_entity_poly.pdbx_strand_id
1 'polypeptide(L)'
;MAVDFYDGSILYDFRIHRTKICDIDFYRLGPSVNDMGEHFWGSKRSKAPEEFVLGAPIDSVTNVYTLGAIIFGLLGGEMDHSYAKWEAGEALYGAALRAVQPERGRRYASVVEFKRVWDEARLGRW
;
A
#
# COMPACT_ATOMS: atom_id res chain seq x y z
N MET A 1 5.06 -0.33 -12.03
CA MET A 1 4.79 0.39 -10.77
C MET A 1 3.35 0.84 -10.77
N ALA A 2 2.66 0.59 -9.66
CA ALA A 2 1.31 1.08 -9.52
C ALA A 2 1.40 2.55 -9.12
N VAL A 3 0.64 3.41 -9.79
CA VAL A 3 0.55 4.85 -9.50
C VAL A 3 -0.93 5.15 -9.45
N ASP A 4 -1.33 5.99 -8.49
CA ASP A 4 -2.75 6.22 -8.17
C ASP A 4 -3.50 4.92 -7.84
N PHE A 5 -2.84 3.99 -7.13
CA PHE A 5 -3.47 2.74 -6.72
C PHE A 5 -4.08 2.88 -5.32
N TYR A 6 -5.40 2.69 -5.23
CA TYR A 6 -6.15 2.76 -3.99
C TYR A 6 -7.26 1.70 -3.96
N ASP A 7 -7.98 1.60 -2.83
CA ASP A 7 -9.07 0.63 -2.62
C ASP A 7 -10.16 0.70 -3.71
N GLY A 8 -10.49 1.88 -4.22
CA GLY A 8 -11.44 2.07 -5.32
C GLY A 8 -10.98 1.51 -6.67
N SER A 9 -9.69 1.21 -6.83
CA SER A 9 -9.12 0.54 -8.02
C SER A 9 -9.25 -0.99 -7.94
N ILE A 10 -9.91 -1.53 -6.90
CA ILE A 10 -10.07 -2.97 -6.66
C ILE A 10 -11.55 -3.36 -6.80
N LEU A 11 -11.85 -4.16 -7.82
CA LEU A 11 -13.18 -4.73 -8.01
C LEU A 11 -13.20 -6.18 -7.54
N TYR A 12 -14.18 -6.55 -6.72
CA TYR A 12 -14.36 -7.92 -6.26
C TYR A 12 -15.74 -8.46 -6.63
N ASP A 13 -15.77 -9.55 -7.39
CA ASP A 13 -16.99 -10.30 -7.66
C ASP A 13 -17.17 -11.40 -6.61
N PHE A 14 -18.11 -11.21 -5.69
CA PHE A 14 -18.42 -12.15 -4.62
C PHE A 14 -19.06 -13.46 -5.10
N ARG A 15 -19.65 -13.50 -6.30
CA ARG A 15 -20.34 -14.71 -6.82
C ARG A 15 -19.34 -15.74 -7.34
N ILE A 16 -18.25 -15.28 -7.94
CA ILE A 16 -17.22 -16.13 -8.55
C ILE A 16 -15.84 -15.97 -7.89
N HIS A 17 -15.77 -15.25 -6.78
CA HIS A 17 -14.56 -14.97 -6.00
C HIS A 17 -13.40 -14.43 -6.84
N ARG A 18 -13.68 -13.45 -7.71
CA ARG A 18 -12.68 -12.88 -8.63
C ARG A 18 -12.37 -11.43 -8.28
N THR A 19 -11.09 -11.16 -8.03
CA THR A 19 -10.56 -9.80 -7.91
C THR A 19 -10.06 -9.30 -9.26
N LYS A 20 -10.32 -8.04 -9.59
CA LYS A 20 -9.75 -7.33 -10.74
C LYS A 20 -9.19 -5.99 -10.28
N ILE A 21 -8.09 -5.59 -10.90
CA ILE A 21 -7.54 -4.23 -10.77
C ILE A 21 -8.06 -3.42 -11.97
N CYS A 22 -8.56 -2.22 -11.72
CA CYS A 22 -8.95 -1.25 -12.73
C CYS A 22 -8.22 0.09 -12.49
N ASP A 23 -8.53 1.11 -13.29
CA ASP A 23 -7.93 2.45 -13.17
C ASP A 23 -6.39 2.41 -13.23
N ILE A 24 -5.88 1.82 -14.33
CA ILE A 24 -4.45 1.57 -14.53
C ILE A 24 -3.79 2.60 -15.45
N ASP A 25 -4.51 3.65 -15.82
CA ASP A 25 -4.08 4.62 -16.83
C ASP A 25 -2.77 5.34 -16.44
N PHE A 26 -2.49 5.46 -15.13
CA PHE A 26 -1.27 6.06 -14.63
C PHE A 26 -0.15 5.06 -14.30
N TYR A 27 -0.37 3.76 -14.47
CA TYR A 27 0.67 2.77 -14.19
C TYR A 27 1.90 3.00 -15.06
N ARG A 28 3.08 2.86 -14.45
CA ARG A 28 4.37 3.16 -15.11
C ARG A 28 5.25 1.93 -15.16
N LEU A 29 6.13 1.84 -16.15
CA LEU A 29 7.24 0.89 -16.11
C LEU A 29 8.18 1.25 -14.94
N GLY A 30 8.74 0.25 -14.27
CA GLY A 30 9.55 0.43 -13.07
C GLY A 30 11.03 0.14 -13.28
N PRO A 31 11.94 0.79 -12.52
CA PRO A 31 11.67 1.88 -11.56
C PRO A 31 11.32 3.21 -12.26
N SER A 32 10.58 4.08 -11.58
CA SER A 32 10.21 5.43 -12.05
C SER A 32 10.64 6.48 -11.02
N VAL A 33 10.48 7.75 -11.35
CA VAL A 33 10.58 8.87 -10.40
C VAL A 33 9.27 9.65 -10.38
N ASN A 34 9.08 10.45 -9.32
CA ASN A 34 8.04 11.47 -9.27
C ASN A 34 8.48 12.66 -10.13
N ASP A 35 7.81 12.87 -11.27
CA ASP A 35 8.09 13.93 -12.24
C ASP A 35 7.16 15.14 -12.12
N MET A 36 6.27 15.16 -11.12
CA MET A 36 5.23 16.18 -10.96
C MET A 36 5.24 16.84 -9.56
N GLY A 37 6.13 16.41 -8.66
CA GLY A 37 6.22 16.91 -7.30
C GLY A 37 4.95 16.64 -6.50
N GLU A 38 4.43 17.67 -5.85
CA GLU A 38 3.19 17.57 -5.05
C GLU A 38 1.96 17.20 -5.90
N HIS A 39 1.99 17.49 -7.21
CA HIS A 39 0.90 17.24 -8.14
C HIS A 39 0.94 15.85 -8.80
N PHE A 40 1.86 14.98 -8.38
CA PHE A 40 1.85 13.59 -8.82
C PHE A 40 0.48 12.95 -8.53
N TRP A 41 0.06 12.00 -9.37
CA TRP A 41 -1.25 11.34 -9.25
C TRP A 41 -1.43 10.66 -7.88
N GLY A 42 -2.67 10.36 -7.49
CA GLY A 42 -2.98 9.78 -6.19
C GLY A 42 -3.79 10.66 -5.24
N SER A 43 -4.63 10.01 -4.44
CA SER A 43 -5.26 10.63 -3.28
C SER A 43 -4.30 10.71 -2.07
N LYS A 44 -4.40 11.80 -1.29
CA LYS A 44 -3.56 12.00 -0.10
C LYS A 44 -3.61 10.86 0.93
N ARG A 45 -4.76 10.16 1.01
CA ARG A 45 -4.96 9.06 1.96
C ARG A 45 -4.18 7.77 1.62
N SER A 46 -3.74 7.61 0.37
CA SER A 46 -3.03 6.42 -0.11
C SER A 46 -1.59 6.72 -0.55
N LYS A 47 -1.30 7.97 -0.91
CA LYS A 47 0.02 8.41 -1.38
C LYS A 47 1.10 8.24 -0.33
N ALA A 48 2.21 7.63 -0.74
CA ALA A 48 3.43 7.58 0.06
C ALA A 48 4.08 8.97 0.18
N PRO A 49 4.87 9.24 1.24
CA PRO A 49 5.58 10.50 1.39
C PRO A 49 6.44 10.90 0.18
N GLU A 50 7.12 9.94 -0.45
CA GLU A 50 7.92 10.19 -1.66
C GLU A 50 7.08 10.62 -2.88
N GLU A 51 5.79 10.28 -2.93
CA GLU A 51 4.88 10.68 -4.02
C GLU A 51 4.49 12.17 -3.96
N PHE A 52 5.01 12.92 -2.97
CA PHE A 52 4.92 14.38 -2.91
C PHE A 52 6.24 15.09 -3.27
N VAL A 53 7.34 14.35 -3.42
CA VAL A 53 8.68 14.92 -3.57
C VAL A 53 9.16 14.78 -5.02
N LEU A 54 9.40 15.91 -5.69
CA LEU A 54 9.92 15.93 -7.06
C LEU A 54 11.27 15.21 -7.14
N GLY A 55 11.41 14.31 -8.12
CA GLY A 55 12.61 13.50 -8.33
C GLY A 55 12.76 12.29 -7.40
N ALA A 56 11.86 12.10 -6.43
CA ALA A 56 11.93 10.95 -5.54
C ALA A 56 11.64 9.63 -6.28
N PRO A 57 12.29 8.52 -5.87
CA PRO A 57 12.09 7.22 -6.52
C PRO A 57 10.68 6.67 -6.26
N ILE A 58 10.05 6.20 -7.33
CA ILE A 58 8.77 5.48 -7.30
C ILE A 58 9.05 4.03 -7.72
N ASP A 59 9.07 3.15 -6.72
CA ASP A 59 9.48 1.76 -6.85
C ASP A 59 8.66 0.83 -5.92
N SER A 60 9.05 -0.44 -5.81
CA SER A 60 8.30 -1.42 -5.04
C SER A 60 8.10 -1.01 -3.57
N VAL A 61 9.01 -0.23 -2.99
CA VAL A 61 8.91 0.26 -1.60
C VAL A 61 7.83 1.34 -1.47
N THR A 62 7.60 2.11 -2.54
CA THR A 62 6.45 3.02 -2.64
C THR A 62 5.15 2.22 -2.68
N ASN A 63 5.10 1.17 -3.52
CA ASN A 63 3.92 0.31 -3.59
C ASN A 63 3.62 -0.41 -2.27
N VAL A 64 4.64 -0.78 -1.47
CA VAL A 64 4.44 -1.33 -0.13
C VAL A 64 3.66 -0.35 0.76
N TYR A 65 4.00 0.94 0.72
CA TYR A 65 3.25 1.95 1.47
C TYR A 65 1.80 2.05 0.98
N THR A 66 1.59 2.18 -0.33
CA THR A 66 0.23 2.32 -0.89
C THR A 66 -0.66 1.12 -0.52
N LEU A 67 -0.11 -0.10 -0.56
CA LEU A 67 -0.82 -1.31 -0.11
C LEU A 67 -1.10 -1.29 1.38
N GLY A 68 -0.17 -0.83 2.20
CA GLY A 68 -0.39 -0.63 3.63
C GLY A 68 -1.53 0.35 3.91
N ALA A 69 -1.57 1.47 3.19
CA ALA A 69 -2.64 2.47 3.31
C ALA A 69 -4.01 1.90 2.89
N ILE A 70 -4.07 1.12 1.79
CA ILE A 70 -5.27 0.38 1.38
C ILE A 70 -5.72 -0.59 2.49
N ILE A 71 -4.78 -1.32 3.10
CA ILE A 71 -5.08 -2.25 4.18
C ILE A 71 -5.69 -1.52 5.39
N PHE A 72 -5.16 -0.36 5.78
CA PHE A 72 -5.76 0.46 6.84
C PHE A 72 -7.11 1.06 6.42
N GLY A 73 -7.33 1.35 5.14
CA GLY A 73 -8.65 1.74 4.64
C GLY A 73 -9.69 0.61 4.72
N LEU A 74 -9.26 -0.65 4.57
CA LEU A 74 -10.16 -1.82 4.57
C LEU A 74 -10.37 -2.43 5.95
N LEU A 75 -9.35 -2.41 6.83
CA LEU A 75 -9.32 -3.15 8.10
C LEU A 75 -8.98 -2.25 9.29
N GLY A 76 -9.04 -0.93 9.12
CA GLY A 76 -8.51 0.02 10.09
C GLY A 76 -9.15 1.41 10.03
N GLY A 77 -8.45 2.39 10.59
CA GLY A 77 -8.87 3.78 10.64
C GLY A 77 -8.45 4.64 9.44
N GLU A 78 -8.15 4.03 8.29
CA GLU A 78 -7.61 4.70 7.10
C GLU A 78 -6.31 5.47 7.42
N MET A 79 -6.33 6.80 7.49
CA MET A 79 -5.15 7.60 7.85
C MET A 79 -4.81 7.53 9.35
N ASP A 80 -5.73 7.04 10.18
CA ASP A 80 -5.48 6.76 11.59
C ASP A 80 -5.04 5.30 11.76
N HIS A 81 -3.73 5.10 11.77
CA HIS A 81 -3.09 3.79 11.93
C HIS A 81 -3.07 3.29 13.39
N SER A 82 -3.89 3.83 14.29
CA SER A 82 -3.94 3.36 15.68
C SER A 82 -4.56 1.95 15.77
N TYR A 83 -3.98 1.13 16.65
CA TYR A 83 -4.50 -0.22 16.92
C TYR A 83 -5.96 -0.22 17.39
N ALA A 84 -6.41 0.85 18.04
CA ALA A 84 -7.78 0.98 18.52
C ALA A 84 -8.86 0.94 17.42
N LYS A 85 -8.48 1.26 16.17
CA LYS A 85 -9.37 1.19 14.99
C LYS A 85 -9.13 -0.05 14.14
N TRP A 86 -8.19 -0.92 14.52
CA TRP A 86 -7.82 -2.10 13.76
C TRP A 86 -8.80 -3.25 13.97
N GLU A 87 -9.23 -3.88 12.89
CA GLU A 87 -10.28 -4.90 12.89
C GLU A 87 -9.77 -6.34 12.65
N ALA A 88 -8.44 -6.53 12.60
CA ALA A 88 -7.81 -7.84 12.41
C ALA A 88 -6.83 -8.20 13.54
N GLY A 89 -6.03 -9.26 13.37
CA GLY A 89 -5.09 -9.72 14.40
C GLY A 89 -3.88 -8.79 14.61
N GLU A 90 -3.30 -8.82 15.80
CA GLU A 90 -2.09 -8.04 16.20
C GLU A 90 -0.90 -8.28 15.26
N ALA A 91 -0.69 -9.54 14.90
CA ALA A 91 0.30 -9.99 13.91
C ALA A 91 0.18 -9.24 12.57
N LEU A 92 -1.05 -9.08 12.07
CA LEU A 92 -1.33 -8.36 10.81
C LEU A 92 -1.22 -6.85 10.97
N TYR A 93 -1.59 -6.33 12.14
CA TYR A 93 -1.39 -4.92 12.47
C TYR A 93 0.09 -4.54 12.40
N GLY A 94 0.97 -5.34 13.01
CA GLY A 94 2.42 -5.09 12.96
C GLY A 94 2.96 -5.06 11.52
N ALA A 95 2.46 -5.97 10.66
CA ALA A 95 2.82 -5.98 9.25
C ALA A 95 2.32 -4.73 8.50
N ALA A 96 1.04 -4.36 8.67
CA ALA A 96 0.47 -3.17 8.06
C ALA A 96 1.18 -1.89 8.53
N LEU A 97 1.44 -1.77 9.83
CA LEU A 97 2.12 -0.62 10.44
C LEU A 97 3.55 -0.45 9.92
N ARG A 98 4.27 -1.55 9.67
CA ARG A 98 5.60 -1.49 9.04
C ARG A 98 5.51 -1.01 7.58
N ALA A 99 4.49 -1.43 6.84
CA ALA A 99 4.32 -1.06 5.44
C ALA A 99 4.11 0.46 5.26
N VAL A 100 3.40 1.11 6.18
CA VAL A 100 3.09 2.55 6.15
C VAL A 100 4.08 3.44 6.91
N GLN A 101 5.29 2.94 7.21
CA GLN A 101 6.33 3.77 7.84
C GLN A 101 6.69 4.96 6.92
N PRO A 102 6.78 6.20 7.45
CA PRO A 102 7.15 7.35 6.63
C PRO A 102 8.53 7.18 5.99
N GLU A 103 9.49 6.70 6.79
CA GLU A 103 10.85 6.39 6.35
C GLU A 103 10.86 5.14 5.45
N ARG A 104 11.27 5.30 4.19
CA ARG A 104 11.27 4.23 3.18
C ARG A 104 12.10 3.03 3.62
N GLY A 105 13.26 3.29 4.25
CA GLY A 105 14.17 2.25 4.74
C GLY A 105 13.61 1.39 5.88
N ARG A 106 12.49 1.78 6.50
CA ARG A 106 11.82 1.01 7.55
C ARG A 106 10.71 0.09 7.03
N ARG A 107 10.33 0.22 5.76
CA ARG A 107 9.30 -0.61 5.12
C ARG A 107 9.86 -1.97 4.70
N TYR A 108 9.05 -2.78 4.03
CA TYR A 108 9.51 -3.97 3.31
C TYR A 108 10.20 -3.54 2.00
N ALA A 109 11.20 -4.29 1.57
CA ALA A 109 11.97 -3.99 0.36
C ALA A 109 11.16 -4.24 -0.92
N SER A 110 10.09 -5.04 -0.84
CA SER A 110 9.19 -5.30 -1.97
C SER A 110 7.79 -5.72 -1.53
N VAL A 111 6.84 -5.60 -2.45
CA VAL A 111 5.48 -6.14 -2.29
C VAL A 111 5.49 -7.66 -2.05
N VAL A 112 6.43 -8.39 -2.67
CA VAL A 112 6.57 -9.83 -2.49
C VAL A 112 6.98 -10.17 -1.06
N GLU A 113 7.96 -9.44 -0.51
CA GLU A 113 8.36 -9.60 0.89
C GLU A 113 7.20 -9.27 1.84
N PHE A 114 6.51 -8.15 1.60
CA PHE A 114 5.36 -7.76 2.40
C PHE A 114 4.26 -8.84 2.38
N LYS A 115 3.93 -9.37 1.20
CA LYS A 115 2.95 -10.44 1.04
C LYS A 115 3.33 -11.71 1.78
N ARG A 116 4.61 -12.10 1.74
CA ARG A 116 5.12 -13.28 2.47
C ARG A 116 4.90 -13.12 3.97
N VAL A 117 5.30 -11.97 4.54
CA VAL A 117 5.13 -11.68 5.97
C VAL A 117 3.66 -11.61 6.36
N TRP A 118 2.80 -11.03 5.50
CA TRP A 118 1.36 -11.01 5.69
C TRP A 118 0.75 -12.43 5.76
N ASP A 119 1.17 -13.33 4.86
CA ASP A 119 0.69 -14.71 4.84
C ASP A 119 1.13 -15.51 6.07
N GLU A 120 2.38 -15.34 6.51
CA GLU A 120 2.92 -15.95 7.73
C GLU A 120 2.13 -15.47 8.96
N ALA A 121 1.92 -14.15 9.06
CA ALA A 121 1.13 -13.51 10.11
C ALA A 121 -0.32 -14.04 10.14
N ARG A 122 -0.95 -14.22 8.97
CA ARG A 122 -2.32 -14.75 8.86
C ARG A 122 -2.43 -16.22 9.31
N LEU A 123 -1.38 -17.01 9.11
CA LEU A 123 -1.36 -18.44 9.46
C LEU A 123 -0.89 -18.70 10.90
N GLY A 124 -0.52 -17.66 11.66
CA GLY A 124 0.01 -17.81 13.02
C GLY A 124 1.37 -18.52 13.07
N ARG A 125 2.11 -18.54 11.94
CA ARG A 125 3.43 -19.17 11.84
C ARG A 125 4.48 -18.08 12.08
N TRP A 126 4.79 -17.86 13.35
CA TRP A 126 5.87 -16.99 13.80
C TRP A 126 7.02 -17.85 14.32
#